data_AF-A0A662J0C9-F1
#
_entry.id   AF-A0A662J0C9-F1
#
_cell.length_a   1.000
_cell.length_b   1.000
_cell.length_c   1.000
_cell.angle_alpha   90.00
_cell.angle_beta   90.00
_cell.angle_gamma   90.00
#
_symmetry.space_group_name_H-M   'P 1'
#
loop_
_entity.id
_entity.type
_entity.pdbx_description
1 polymer ?
#
loop_
_entity_poly.entity_id
_entity_poly.type
_entity_poly.pdbx_seq_one_letter_code
_entity_poly.pdbx_strand_id
1 'polypeptide(L)'
;MPLFIVYPAEPNVLKQVLDVLGEPSDVEVEASIEDEELRKILKLDEMEHLTVKYRCRLTAEKVLELYKEYYEGYVGGTKAKARVKEGLKATLSFKARWYLDGLSAEFDGFKLRLSVQGSSEKAVEALRMFEGRDVSVEVDLGGRRP
;
A
#
# COMPACT_ATOMS: atom_id res chain seq x y z
N MET A 1 -10.76 11.89 11.50
CA MET A 1 -9.74 10.90 11.03
C MET A 1 -8.53 11.62 10.45
N PRO A 2 -7.33 11.51 11.05
CA PRO A 2 -6.11 12.12 10.50
C PRO A 2 -5.63 11.43 9.19
N LEU A 3 -5.52 12.21 8.11
CA LEU A 3 -4.98 11.77 6.82
C LEU A 3 -3.56 12.34 6.63
N PHE A 4 -2.61 11.49 6.23
CA PHE A 4 -1.24 11.86 5.90
C PHE A 4 -1.00 11.64 4.41
N ILE A 5 -0.61 12.70 3.72
CA ILE A 5 -0.35 12.66 2.28
C ILE A 5 1.16 12.79 2.07
N VAL A 6 1.78 11.79 1.43
CA VAL A 6 3.21 11.77 1.10
C VAL A 6 3.31 11.45 -0.40
N TYR A 7 3.49 12.47 -1.24
CA TYR A 7 3.40 12.29 -2.70
C TYR A 7 4.76 12.29 -3.41
N PRO A 8 5.03 11.27 -4.24
CA PRO A 8 4.79 9.85 -3.98
C PRO A 8 5.67 9.37 -2.81
N ALA A 9 5.16 8.47 -1.99
CA ALA A 9 5.92 7.94 -0.86
C ALA A 9 7.04 7.04 -1.39
N GLU A 10 8.30 7.38 -1.12
CA GLU A 10 9.41 6.49 -1.46
C GLU A 10 9.32 5.18 -0.66
N PRO A 11 9.91 4.05 -1.14
CA PRO A 11 9.94 2.80 -0.38
C PRO A 11 10.49 2.93 1.05
N ASN A 12 11.39 3.89 1.29
CA ASN A 12 11.89 4.20 2.63
C ASN A 12 10.79 4.69 3.59
N VAL A 13 9.75 5.36 3.08
CA VAL A 13 8.59 5.79 3.87
C VAL A 13 7.80 4.56 4.32
N LEU A 14 7.51 3.62 3.41
CA LEU A 14 6.82 2.38 3.81
C LEU A 14 7.66 1.56 4.80
N LYS A 15 8.98 1.50 4.62
CA LYS A 15 9.86 0.84 5.59
C LYS A 15 9.69 1.41 6.99
N GLN A 16 9.68 2.75 7.13
CA GLN A 16 9.47 3.40 8.43
C GLN A 16 8.10 3.08 9.02
N VAL A 17 7.05 3.00 8.20
CA VAL A 17 5.71 2.60 8.65
C VAL A 17 5.73 1.15 9.17
N LEU A 18 6.42 0.24 8.48
CA LEU A 18 6.55 -1.17 8.89
C LEU A 18 7.39 -1.34 10.16
N ASP A 19 8.50 -0.60 10.30
CA ASP A 19 9.37 -0.66 11.48
C ASP A 19 8.62 -0.27 12.77
N VAL A 20 7.57 0.53 12.65
CA VAL A 20 6.74 0.99 13.76
C VAL A 20 5.52 0.09 13.95
N LEU A 21 4.67 0.01 12.93
CA LEU A 21 3.36 -0.61 13.05
C LEU A 21 3.45 -2.13 12.98
N GLY A 22 4.64 -2.66 12.66
CA GLY A 22 4.88 -4.06 12.41
C GLY A 22 4.23 -4.53 11.12
N GLU A 23 3.97 -5.83 11.06
CA GLU A 23 3.35 -6.45 9.90
C GLU A 23 1.90 -5.97 9.72
N PRO A 24 1.48 -5.63 8.50
CA PRO A 24 0.10 -5.29 8.24
C PRO A 24 -0.81 -6.49 8.45
N SER A 25 -2.01 -6.21 8.95
CA SER A 25 -3.06 -7.22 9.12
C SER A 25 -3.58 -7.76 7.79
N ASP A 26 -3.56 -6.93 6.74
CA ASP A 26 -3.83 -7.33 5.36
C ASP A 26 -3.12 -6.43 4.35
N VAL A 27 -2.77 -7.02 3.21
CA VAL A 27 -2.26 -6.33 2.03
C VAL A 27 -3.14 -6.69 0.83
N GLU A 28 -3.65 -5.66 0.17
CA GLU A 28 -4.41 -5.73 -1.06
C GLU A 28 -3.50 -5.32 -2.21
N VAL A 29 -3.40 -6.20 -3.21
CA VAL A 29 -2.57 -6.01 -4.39
C VAL A 29 -3.44 -6.27 -5.61
N GLU A 30 -3.35 -5.39 -6.59
CA GLU A 30 -3.81 -5.68 -7.94
C GLU A 30 -2.59 -5.86 -8.82
N ALA A 31 -2.53 -6.97 -9.54
CA ALA A 31 -1.42 -7.27 -10.42
C ALA A 31 -1.92 -7.70 -11.80
N SER A 32 -1.23 -7.25 -12.84
CA SER A 32 -1.36 -7.77 -14.19
C SER A 32 -0.42 -8.95 -14.36
N ILE A 33 -0.96 -10.11 -14.75
CA ILE A 33 -0.22 -11.36 -14.90
C ILE A 33 -0.36 -11.82 -16.35
N GLU A 34 0.78 -12.19 -16.93
CA GLU A 34 0.84 -12.97 -18.16
C GLU A 34 1.15 -14.42 -17.78
N ASP A 35 0.12 -15.27 -17.81
CA ASP A 35 0.22 -16.68 -17.42
C ASP A 35 -0.61 -17.54 -18.39
N GLU A 36 0.10 -18.33 -19.21
CA GLU A 36 -0.52 -19.19 -20.21
C GLU A 36 -1.36 -20.32 -19.60
N GLU A 37 -0.98 -20.84 -18.43
CA GLU A 37 -1.73 -21.91 -17.76
C GLU A 37 -3.05 -21.39 -17.21
N LEU A 38 -3.03 -20.21 -16.56
CA LEU A 38 -4.25 -19.53 -16.10
C LEU A 38 -5.14 -19.13 -17.28
N ARG A 39 -4.58 -18.67 -18.41
CA ARG A 39 -5.36 -18.41 -19.63
C ARG A 39 -6.07 -19.67 -20.13
N LYS A 40 -5.37 -20.81 -20.16
CA LYS A 40 -5.93 -22.11 -20.57
C LYS A 40 -7.03 -22.58 -19.61
N ILE A 41 -6.82 -22.46 -18.30
CA ILE A 41 -7.81 -22.84 -17.28
C ILE A 41 -9.07 -21.98 -17.40
N LEU A 42 -8.91 -20.68 -17.62
CA LEU A 42 -10.01 -19.70 -17.69
C LEU A 42 -10.65 -19.59 -19.08
N LYS A 43 -10.10 -20.26 -20.11
CA LYS A 43 -10.54 -20.20 -21.52
C LYS A 43 -10.56 -18.78 -22.08
N LEU A 44 -9.50 -18.02 -21.80
CA LEU A 44 -9.35 -16.62 -22.19
C LEU A 44 -8.38 -16.47 -23.37
N ASP A 45 -8.62 -17.21 -24.45
CA ASP A 45 -7.69 -17.36 -25.59
C ASP A 45 -7.39 -16.05 -26.33
N GLU A 46 -8.23 -15.01 -26.17
CA GLU A 46 -8.09 -13.69 -26.81
C GLU A 46 -7.50 -12.60 -25.88
N MET A 47 -7.23 -12.90 -24.60
CA MET A 47 -6.77 -11.91 -23.62
C MET A 47 -5.25 -11.91 -23.46
N GLU A 48 -4.62 -10.78 -23.78
CA GLU A 48 -3.16 -10.60 -23.61
C GLU A 48 -2.74 -10.53 -22.13
N HIS A 49 -3.59 -10.15 -21.18
CA HIS A 49 -3.20 -10.01 -19.77
C HIS A 49 -4.37 -10.31 -18.84
N LEU A 50 -4.09 -10.91 -17.68
CA LEU A 50 -5.07 -11.13 -16.61
C LEU A 50 -4.81 -10.15 -15.47
N THR A 51 -5.79 -9.34 -15.11
CA THR A 51 -5.70 -8.53 -13.88
C THR A 51 -6.29 -9.32 -12.72
N VAL A 52 -5.47 -9.60 -11.71
CA VAL A 52 -5.87 -10.30 -10.49
C VAL A 52 -5.75 -9.36 -9.31
N LYS A 53 -6.86 -9.21 -8.60
CA LYS A 53 -6.90 -8.51 -7.31
C LYS A 53 -7.01 -9.52 -6.19
N TYR A 54 -6.07 -9.48 -5.26
CA TYR A 54 -6.04 -10.41 -4.13
C TYR A 54 -5.67 -9.71 -2.83
N ARG A 55 -6.08 -10.32 -1.70
CA ARG A 55 -5.75 -9.90 -0.35
C ARG A 55 -4.96 -11.00 0.34
N CYS A 56 -3.88 -10.64 1.01
CA CYS A 56 -2.98 -11.59 1.65
C CYS A 56 -2.43 -11.03 2.95
N ARG A 57 -2.00 -11.93 3.84
CA ARG A 57 -1.17 -11.61 5.00
C ARG A 57 0.26 -11.91 4.64
N LEU A 58 1.14 -10.94 4.81
CA LEU A 58 2.52 -11.01 4.37
C LEU A 58 3.44 -10.47 5.46
N THR A 59 4.66 -11.00 5.50
CA THR A 59 5.71 -10.47 6.35
C THR A 59 6.16 -9.09 5.89
N ALA A 60 6.66 -8.27 6.81
CA ALA A 60 7.10 -6.90 6.50
C ALA A 60 8.08 -6.83 5.31
N GLU A 61 8.99 -7.81 5.21
CA GLU A 61 9.94 -7.94 4.09
C GLU A 61 9.23 -8.08 2.74
N LYS A 62 8.27 -9.01 2.62
CA LYS A 62 7.50 -9.23 1.38
C LYS A 62 6.62 -8.04 1.02
N VAL A 63 6.08 -7.35 2.03
CA VAL A 63 5.30 -6.12 1.84
C VAL A 63 6.17 -5.03 1.21
N LEU A 64 7.39 -4.86 1.70
CA LEU A 64 8.33 -3.88 1.18
C LEU A 64 8.81 -4.23 -0.24
N GLU A 65 9.03 -5.51 -0.55
CA GLU A 65 9.37 -5.98 -1.90
C GLU A 65 8.26 -5.64 -2.92
N LEU A 66 7.01 -6.00 -2.61
CA LEU A 66 5.86 -5.70 -3.48
C LEU A 66 5.68 -4.21 -3.70
N TYR A 67 5.91 -3.39 -2.66
CA TYR A 67 5.81 -1.96 -2.80
C TYR A 67 6.93 -1.35 -3.64
N LYS A 68 8.16 -1.88 -3.56
CA LYS A 68 9.27 -1.45 -4.44
C LYS A 68 8.92 -1.72 -5.90
N GLU A 69 8.40 -2.91 -6.20
CA GLU A 69 7.94 -3.27 -7.56
C GLU A 69 6.89 -2.27 -8.06
N TYR A 70 5.88 -1.98 -7.23
CA TYR A 70 4.85 -0.98 -7.52
C TYR A 70 5.44 0.42 -7.76
N TYR A 71 6.34 0.89 -6.89
CA TYR A 71 6.95 2.22 -6.95
C TYR A 71 7.86 2.38 -8.18
N GLU A 72 8.66 1.37 -8.51
CA GLU A 72 9.45 1.34 -9.74
C GLU A 72 8.57 1.39 -10.99
N GLY A 73 7.44 0.69 -10.96
CA GLY A 73 6.41 0.76 -12.00
C GLY A 73 5.87 2.17 -12.20
N TYR A 74 5.58 2.86 -11.10
CA TYR A 74 5.08 4.23 -11.09
C TYR A 74 6.11 5.26 -11.57
N VAL A 75 7.30 5.31 -10.96
CA VAL A 75 8.36 6.28 -11.31
C VAL A 75 8.93 6.02 -12.70
N GLY A 76 8.97 4.75 -13.10
CA GLY A 76 9.51 4.31 -14.37
C GLY A 76 8.74 4.76 -15.61
N GLY A 77 7.65 5.53 -15.46
CA GLY A 77 7.00 6.29 -16.54
C GLY A 77 6.98 5.52 -17.85
N THR A 78 6.08 4.54 -17.98
CA THR A 78 5.90 3.75 -19.20
C THR A 78 7.06 2.81 -19.61
N LYS A 79 8.23 2.81 -18.93
CA LYS A 79 9.29 1.80 -19.16
C LYS A 79 9.11 0.51 -18.37
N ALA A 80 8.19 0.46 -17.40
CA ALA A 80 7.78 -0.79 -16.76
C ALA A 80 7.10 -1.75 -17.76
N LYS A 81 6.43 -1.23 -18.80
CA LYS A 81 5.97 -2.03 -19.94
C LYS A 81 7.12 -2.68 -20.72
N ALA A 82 8.34 -2.15 -20.64
CA ALA A 82 9.52 -2.69 -21.33
C ALA A 82 10.32 -3.70 -20.48
N ARG A 83 10.07 -3.77 -19.16
CA ARG A 83 10.60 -4.84 -18.27
C ARG A 83 9.62 -6.01 -18.09
N VAL A 84 8.55 -6.03 -18.88
CA VAL A 84 7.74 -7.23 -19.21
C VAL A 84 8.53 -8.23 -20.07
N LYS A 85 9.81 -7.96 -20.36
CA LYS A 85 10.72 -8.99 -20.85
C LYS A 85 10.95 -9.99 -19.71
N GLU A 86 10.31 -11.15 -19.84
CA GLU A 86 10.45 -12.37 -19.04
C GLU A 86 9.32 -12.64 -18.02
N GLY A 87 8.05 -12.61 -18.44
CA GLY A 87 6.99 -13.42 -17.80
C GLY A 87 6.59 -13.05 -16.36
N LEU A 88 6.89 -11.85 -15.89
CA LEU A 88 6.78 -11.47 -14.48
C LEU A 88 5.66 -10.44 -14.29
N LYS A 89 4.62 -10.88 -13.58
CA LYS A 89 3.61 -10.11 -12.86
C LYS A 89 4.01 -8.63 -12.61
N ALA A 90 3.12 -7.70 -12.96
CA ALA A 90 3.27 -6.28 -12.67
C ALA A 90 2.23 -5.80 -11.64
N THR A 91 2.69 -5.30 -10.50
CA THR A 91 1.82 -4.71 -9.48
C THR A 91 1.27 -3.34 -9.92
N LEU A 92 -0.05 -3.26 -10.12
CA LEU A 92 -0.78 -2.07 -10.58
C LEU A 92 -1.29 -1.20 -9.43
N SER A 93 -1.64 -1.82 -8.30
CA SER A 93 -2.03 -1.10 -7.09
C SER A 93 -1.57 -1.84 -5.84
N PHE A 94 -1.30 -1.06 -4.80
CA PHE A 94 -0.82 -1.54 -3.52
C PHE A 94 -1.57 -0.85 -2.39
N LYS A 95 -2.02 -1.63 -1.41
CA LYS A 95 -2.60 -1.11 -0.19
C LYS A 95 -2.30 -2.02 1.00
N ALA A 96 -1.78 -1.46 2.07
CA ALA A 96 -1.52 -2.16 3.33
C ALA A 96 -2.40 -1.58 4.45
N ARG A 97 -2.93 -2.45 5.32
CA ARG A 97 -3.79 -2.06 6.44
C ARG A 97 -3.31 -2.65 7.75
N TRP A 98 -3.44 -1.88 8.81
CA TRP A 98 -3.17 -2.29 10.19
C TRP A 98 -4.41 -2.07 11.04
N TYR A 99 -4.71 -3.03 11.91
CA TYR A 99 -5.70 -2.89 12.98
C TYR A 99 -5.01 -3.23 14.30
N LEU A 100 -4.69 -2.20 15.05
CA LEU A 100 -4.08 -2.25 16.38
C LEU A 100 -5.11 -1.76 17.40
N ASP A 101 -4.99 -2.15 18.67
CA ASP A 101 -5.96 -1.75 19.69
C ASP A 101 -6.11 -0.22 19.77
N GLY A 102 -7.27 0.27 19.28
CA GLY A 102 -7.63 1.69 19.22
C GLY A 102 -7.05 2.48 18.04
N LEU A 103 -6.33 1.85 17.11
CA LEU A 103 -5.70 2.49 15.95
C LEU A 103 -5.89 1.63 14.70
N SER A 104 -6.44 2.20 13.63
CA SER A 104 -6.31 1.64 12.28
C SER A 104 -5.44 2.51 11.41
N ALA A 105 -4.67 1.88 10.52
CA ALA A 105 -3.85 2.55 9.54
C ALA A 105 -4.11 1.97 8.14
N GLU A 106 -4.12 2.81 7.11
CA GLU A 106 -4.19 2.39 5.71
C GLU A 106 -3.13 3.13 4.92
N PHE A 107 -2.20 2.41 4.29
CA PHE A 107 -1.25 2.97 3.36
C PHE A 107 -1.60 2.52 1.94
N ASP A 108 -1.95 3.44 1.05
CA ASP A 108 -2.39 3.13 -0.33
C ASP A 108 -1.29 3.36 -1.39
N GLY A 109 -0.05 3.52 -0.95
CA GLY A 109 1.10 3.83 -1.80
C GLY A 109 1.32 5.32 -2.06
N PHE A 110 0.35 6.18 -1.74
CA PHE A 110 0.47 7.65 -1.84
C PHE A 110 0.13 8.35 -0.53
N LYS A 111 -0.72 7.73 0.28
CA LYS A 111 -1.28 8.32 1.49
C LYS A 111 -1.27 7.27 2.58
N LEU A 112 -0.88 7.70 3.79
CA LEU A 112 -1.11 6.96 5.01
C LEU A 112 -2.33 7.58 5.70
N ARG A 113 -3.39 6.83 5.92
CA ARG A 113 -4.56 7.26 6.71
C ARG A 113 -4.43 6.63 8.08
N LEU A 114 -4.50 7.42 9.15
CA LEU A 114 -4.61 6.87 10.50
C LEU A 114 -5.99 7.21 11.05
N SER A 115 -6.63 6.24 11.69
CA SER A 115 -7.87 6.46 12.41
C SER A 115 -7.70 5.95 13.83
N VAL A 116 -7.96 6.82 14.81
CA VAL A 116 -7.84 6.47 16.22
C VAL A 116 -9.22 6.48 16.85
N GLN A 117 -9.54 5.38 17.54
CA GLN A 117 -10.73 5.28 18.37
C GLN A 117 -10.30 5.40 19.84
N GLY A 118 -10.70 6.48 20.50
CA GLY A 118 -10.40 6.73 21.91
C GLY A 118 -9.21 7.67 22.15
N SER A 119 -8.33 7.31 23.10
CA SER A 119 -7.18 8.14 23.52
C SER A 119 -6.24 8.45 22.36
N SER A 120 -5.89 9.73 22.20
CA SER A 120 -5.04 10.26 21.13
C SER A 120 -3.54 9.97 21.31
N GLU A 121 -3.10 9.36 22.41
CA GLU A 121 -1.67 9.12 22.69
C GLU A 121 -0.97 8.28 21.62
N LYS A 122 -1.57 7.15 21.21
CA LYS A 122 -1.01 6.31 20.13
C LYS A 122 -0.99 7.02 18.77
N ALA A 123 -1.95 7.93 18.55
CA ALA A 123 -1.97 8.78 17.35
C ALA A 123 -0.78 9.75 17.35
N VAL A 124 -0.50 10.36 18.51
CA VAL A 124 0.61 11.31 18.71
C VAL A 124 1.94 10.60 18.58
N GLU A 125 2.07 9.38 19.09
CA GLU A 125 3.26 8.56 18.88
C GLU A 125 3.47 8.27 17.38
N ALA A 126 2.42 7.85 16.67
CA ALA A 126 2.46 7.67 15.21
C ALA A 126 2.80 8.95 14.43
N LEU A 127 2.35 10.11 14.92
CA LEU A 127 2.60 11.42 14.34
C LEU A 127 4.07 11.87 14.47
N ARG A 128 4.70 11.59 15.61
CA ARG A 128 6.12 11.93 15.87
C ARG A 128 7.07 11.26 14.88
N MET A 129 6.65 10.20 14.20
CA MET A 129 7.46 9.50 13.19
C MET A 129 7.70 10.33 11.93
N PHE A 130 6.84 11.31 11.69
CA PHE A 130 6.93 12.24 10.58
C PHE A 130 7.55 13.58 10.98
N GLU A 131 8.02 13.71 12.23
CA GLU A 131 8.67 14.91 12.73
C GLU A 131 9.95 15.21 11.91
N GLY A 132 10.03 16.42 11.36
CA GLY A 132 11.11 16.83 10.46
C GLY A 132 10.91 16.49 8.97
N ARG A 133 9.75 15.93 8.59
CA ARG A 133 9.33 15.80 7.18
C ARG A 133 8.16 16.75 6.90
N ASP A 134 8.07 17.28 5.69
CA ASP A 134 6.89 18.02 5.23
C ASP A 134 5.72 17.03 5.08
N VAL A 135 4.92 16.89 6.12
CA VAL A 135 3.75 16.03 6.13
C VAL A 135 2.50 16.88 6.33
N SER A 136 1.61 16.84 5.35
CA SER A 136 0.29 17.44 5.46
C SER A 136 -0.58 16.52 6.30
N VAL A 137 -0.94 16.98 7.50
CA VAL A 137 -1.84 16.28 8.44
C VAL A 137 -3.23 16.88 8.31
N GLU A 138 -4.18 16.10 7.80
CA GLU A 138 -5.57 16.52 7.68
C GLU A 138 -6.38 15.90 8.82
N VAL A 139 -6.67 16.66 9.88
CA VAL A 139 -7.44 16.17 11.02
C VAL A 139 -8.92 16.47 10.81
N ASP A 140 -9.71 15.45 10.49
CA ASP A 140 -11.17 15.59 10.52
C ASP A 140 -11.67 15.65 11.98
N LEU A 141 -12.11 16.85 12.36
CA LEU A 141 -12.66 17.25 13.67
C LEU A 141 -14.19 17.05 13.76
N GLY A 142 -14.79 16.34 12.80
CA GLY A 142 -16.22 16.02 12.74
C GLY A 142 -16.69 15.12 13.88
N GLY A 143 -16.73 15.65 15.10
CA GLY A 143 -17.45 15.05 16.21
C GLY A 143 -18.94 15.19 15.97
N ARG A 144 -19.66 14.07 15.99
CA ARG A 144 -21.10 14.08 16.27
C ARG A 144 -21.36 14.95 17.51
N ARG A 145 -22.28 15.90 17.39
CA ARG A 145 -22.98 16.53 18.50
C ARG A 145 -24.48 16.50 18.20
N PRO A 146 -25.34 16.49 19.21
CA PRO A 146 -25.45 15.59 20.36
C PRO A 146 -26.27 14.33 20.03
#